data_AF-A0A1H8K4F0-F1
#
_entry.id   AF-A0A1H8K4F0-F1
#
_cell.length_a   1.000
_cell.length_b   1.000
_cell.length_c   1.000
_cell.angle_alpha   90.00
_cell.angle_beta   90.00
_cell.angle_gamma   90.00
#
_symmetry.space_group_name_H-M   'P 1'
#
loop_
_entity.id
_entity.type
_entity.pdbx_description
1 polymer ?
#
loop_
_entity_poly.entity_id
_entity_poly.type
_entity_poly.pdbx_seq_one_letter_code
_entity_poly.pdbx_strand_id
1 'polypeptide(L)'
;MVTYNVSLENKLVLVTGAAGFIGANLVKRLQNEFDSVKVIGIDSITEYYDVRLKYERLQELPAYVDRFVFIKDSIANKKIVKSIFTNYHPQVVVNLTA
;
A
#
# COMPACT_ATOMS: atom_id res chain seq x y z
N MET A 1 16.97 -5.85 -18.38
CA MET A 1 16.37 -4.94 -17.38
C MET A 1 16.57 -3.52 -17.85
N VAL A 2 15.57 -2.65 -17.66
CA VAL A 2 15.74 -1.22 -17.91
C VAL A 2 16.55 -0.60 -16.78
N THR A 3 17.32 0.46 -17.07
CA THR A 3 18.05 1.20 -16.06
C THR A 3 17.07 1.99 -15.19
N TYR A 4 17.05 1.74 -13.88
CA TYR A 4 16.22 2.51 -12.96
C TYR A 4 16.78 3.92 -12.77
N ASN A 5 15.96 4.93 -12.99
CA ASN A 5 16.28 6.34 -12.76
C ASN A 5 15.58 6.90 -11.49
N VAL A 6 14.88 6.06 -10.73
CA VAL A 6 14.21 6.39 -9.48
C VAL A 6 14.63 5.38 -8.43
N SER A 7 14.99 5.85 -7.24
CA SER A 7 15.22 5.03 -6.05
C SER A 7 14.07 5.18 -5.06
N LEU A 8 13.63 4.07 -4.47
CA LEU A 8 12.61 4.02 -3.43
C LEU A 8 13.20 3.87 -2.02
N GLU A 9 14.53 3.86 -1.89
CA GLU A 9 15.17 3.86 -0.58
C GLU A 9 14.75 5.09 0.23
N ASN A 10 14.38 4.86 1.49
CA ASN A 10 13.89 5.83 2.45
C ASN A 10 12.66 6.62 1.96
N LYS A 11 11.90 6.06 1.02
CA LYS A 11 10.62 6.63 0.55
C LYS A 11 9.44 5.97 1.24
N LEU A 12 8.39 6.75 1.45
CA LEU A 12 7.07 6.31 1.83
C LEU A 12 6.17 6.31 0.58
N VAL A 13 5.65 5.13 0.28
CA VAL A 13 4.76 4.86 -0.87
C VAL A 13 3.33 4.68 -0.36
N LEU A 14 2.39 5.46 -0.89
CA LEU A 14 0.96 5.22 -0.71
C LEU A 14 0.46 4.29 -1.81
N VAL A 15 -0.09 3.13 -1.44
CA VAL A 15 -0.70 2.16 -2.36
C VAL A 15 -2.20 2.10 -2.10
N THR A 16 -3.00 2.46 -3.10
CA THR A 16 -4.47 2.25 -3.05
C THR A 16 -4.83 0.85 -3.54
N GLY A 17 -5.90 0.26 -3.01
CA GLY A 17 -6.25 -1.14 -3.33
C GLY A 17 -5.26 -2.15 -2.76
N ALA A 18 -4.63 -1.84 -1.62
CA ALA A 18 -3.51 -2.59 -1.06
C ALA A 18 -3.85 -4.04 -0.66
N ALA A 19 -5.12 -4.36 -0.41
CA ALA A 19 -5.57 -5.72 -0.11
C ALA A 19 -5.99 -6.50 -1.38
N GLY A 20 -6.05 -5.82 -2.54
CA GLY A 20 -6.33 -6.44 -3.82
C GLY A 20 -5.19 -7.33 -4.33
N PHE A 21 -5.43 -8.07 -5.41
CA PHE A 21 -4.44 -8.98 -5.98
C PHE A 21 -3.14 -8.26 -6.39
N ILE A 22 -3.25 -7.18 -7.17
CA ILE A 22 -2.08 -6.42 -7.63
C ILE A 22 -1.46 -5.63 -6.46
N GLY A 23 -2.30 -4.97 -5.65
CA GLY A 23 -1.85 -4.16 -4.53
C GLY A 23 -1.03 -4.96 -3.52
N ALA A 24 -1.53 -6.11 -3.05
CA ALA A 24 -0.82 -6.91 -2.06
C ALA A 24 0.52 -7.44 -2.59
N ASN A 25 0.57 -7.87 -3.85
CA ASN A 25 1.83 -8.32 -4.48
C ASN A 25 2.82 -7.16 -4.67
N LEU A 26 2.34 -5.95 -5.00
CA LEU A 26 3.18 -4.77 -5.08
C LEU A 26 3.77 -4.43 -3.70
N VAL A 27 2.97 -4.45 -2.62
CA VAL A 27 3.48 -4.20 -1.27
C VAL A 27 4.58 -5.20 -0.92
N LYS A 28 4.34 -6.50 -1.12
CA LYS A 28 5.36 -7.54 -0.88
C LYS A 28 6.64 -7.29 -1.68
N ARG A 29 6.50 -6.97 -2.97
CA ARG A 29 7.65 -6.71 -3.84
C ARG A 29 8.45 -5.50 -3.36
N LEU A 30 7.79 -4.37 -3.08
CA LEU A 30 8.46 -3.17 -2.59
C LEU A 30 9.26 -3.44 -1.33
N GLN A 31 8.66 -4.12 -0.35
CA GLN A 31 9.31 -4.41 0.92
C GLN A 31 10.47 -5.40 0.83
N ASN A 32 10.45 -6.29 -0.18
CA ASN A 32 11.53 -7.24 -0.45
C ASN A 32 12.66 -6.66 -1.30
N GLU A 33 12.36 -5.73 -2.20
CA GLU A 33 13.37 -5.14 -3.11
C GLU A 33 14.08 -3.92 -2.50
N PHE A 34 13.46 -3.24 -1.53
CA PHE A 34 14.01 -2.04 -0.90
C PHE A 34 13.96 -2.18 0.62
N ASP A 35 15.11 -2.19 1.28
CA ASP A 35 15.20 -2.45 2.73
C ASP A 35 14.62 -1.31 3.57
N SER A 36 14.69 -0.07 3.06
CA SER A 36 14.27 1.13 3.80
C SER A 36 12.97 1.76 3.29
N VAL A 37 12.32 1.18 2.28
CA VAL A 37 11.01 1.66 1.81
C VAL A 37 9.96 1.44 2.90
N LYS A 38 9.02 2.37 2.99
CA LYS A 38 7.81 2.25 3.82
C LYS A 38 6.58 2.28 2.93
N VAL A 39 5.54 1.56 3.32
CA VAL A 39 4.29 1.48 2.57
C VAL A 39 3.12 1.82 3.48
N ILE A 40 2.29 2.76 3.04
CA ILE A 40 0.94 2.96 3.57
C ILE A 40 -0.03 2.37 2.56
N GLY A 41 -0.75 1.32 2.96
CA GLY A 41 -1.78 0.69 2.13
C GLY A 41 -3.17 1.18 2.55
N ILE A 42 -4.01 1.57 1.58
CA ILE A 42 -5.44 1.86 1.80
C ILE A 42 -6.31 0.93 0.96
N ASP A 43 -7.31 0.31 1.58
CA ASP A 43 -8.33 -0.49 0.89
C ASP A 43 -9.64 -0.45 1.69
N SER A 44 -10.77 -0.32 0.99
CA SER A 44 -12.09 -0.30 1.60
C SER A 44 -12.61 -1.69 1.97
N ILE A 45 -11.96 -2.77 1.50
CA ILE A 45 -12.36 -4.17 1.67
C ILE A 45 -13.82 -4.39 1.22
N THR A 46 -14.15 -3.86 0.03
CA THR A 46 -15.47 -4.10 -0.59
C THR A 46 -15.68 -5.56 -0.97
N GLU A 47 -16.94 -5.98 -0.98
CA GLU A 47 -17.42 -7.33 -1.37
C GLU A 47 -17.44 -7.58 -2.88
N TYR A 48 -16.92 -6.65 -3.69
CA TYR A 48 -16.79 -6.84 -5.15
C TYR A 48 -15.96 -8.09 -5.50
N TYR A 49 -15.10 -8.52 -4.57
CA TYR A 49 -14.46 -9.84 -4.54
C TYR A 49 -14.70 -10.49 -3.17
N ASP A 50 -14.41 -11.79 -3.06
CA ASP A 50 -14.42 -12.49 -1.78
C ASP A 50 -13.49 -11.79 -0.77
N VAL A 51 -14.09 -11.22 0.27
CA VAL A 51 -13.38 -10.48 1.32
C VAL A 51 -12.36 -11.36 2.04
N ARG A 52 -12.58 -12.69 2.10
CA ARG A 52 -11.63 -13.64 2.70
C ARG A 52 -10.30 -13.60 1.99
N LEU A 53 -10.31 -13.56 0.65
CA LEU A 53 -9.09 -13.44 -0.15
C LEU A 53 -8.35 -12.11 0.10
N LYS A 54 -9.06 -11.04 0.44
CA LYS A 54 -8.43 -9.76 0.81
C LYS A 54 -7.75 -9.86 2.17
N TYR A 55 -8.43 -10.45 3.16
CA TYR A 55 -7.85 -10.63 4.49
C TYR A 55 -6.70 -11.63 4.51
N GLU A 56 -6.77 -12.73 3.76
CA GLU A 56 -5.67 -13.68 3.59
C GLU A 56 -4.41 -12.98 3.07
N ARG A 57 -4.56 -12.16 2.02
CA ARG A 57 -3.42 -11.37 1.49
C ARG A 57 -2.87 -10.38 2.50
N LEU A 58 -3.74 -9.72 3.28
CA LEU A 58 -3.31 -8.81 4.35
C LEU A 58 -2.59 -9.54 5.48
N GLN A 59 -2.95 -10.79 5.78
CA GLN A 59 -2.30 -11.63 6.80
C GLN A 59 -0.88 -12.05 6.41
N GLU A 60 -0.50 -11.93 5.14
CA GLU A 60 0.87 -12.16 4.68
C GLU A 60 1.77 -10.91 4.79
N LEU A 61 1.18 -9.72 4.93
CA LEU A 61 1.91 -8.45 5.08
C LEU A 61 2.48 -8.14 6.49
N PRO A 62 2.11 -8.80 7.61
CA PRO A 62 2.74 -8.59 8.91
C PRO A 62 4.21 -8.99 8.96
N ALA A 63 4.77 -9.62 7.94
CA ALA A 63 6.23 -9.79 7.83
C ALA A 63 7.00 -8.44 7.82
N TYR A 64 6.29 -7.32 7.66
CA TYR A 64 6.86 -5.98 7.53
C TYR A 64 6.28 -4.97 8.54
N VAL A 65 5.93 -5.39 9.76
CA VAL A 65 5.20 -4.55 10.75
C VAL A 65 5.80 -3.13 10.90
N ASP A 66 7.13 -2.99 10.89
CA ASP A 66 7.79 -1.69 11.06
C ASP A 66 7.80 -0.80 9.81
N ARG A 67 7.48 -1.38 8.65
CA ARG A 67 7.56 -0.74 7.33
C ARG A 67 6.21 -0.69 6.61
N PHE A 68 5.15 -1.27 7.15
CA PHE A 68 3.82 -1.31 6.54
C PHE A 68 2.73 -0.85 7.51
N VAL A 69 1.88 0.08 7.05
CA VAL A 69 0.65 0.47 7.75
C VAL A 69 -0.53 0.23 6.83
N PHE A 70 -1.55 -0.47 7.33
CA PHE A 70 -2.81 -0.65 6.62
C PHE A 70 -3.90 0.27 7.18
N ILE A 71 -4.59 0.97 6.28
CA ILE A 71 -5.73 1.83 6.56
C ILE A 71 -6.95 1.23 5.88
N LYS A 72 -7.89 0.73 6.69
CA LYS A 72 -9.18 0.24 6.20
C LYS A 72 -10.16 1.41 6.03
N ASP A 73 -10.11 2.07 4.88
CA ASP A 73 -11.01 3.17 4.51
C ASP A 73 -11.10 3.27 2.99
N SER A 74 -12.01 4.10 2.47
CA SER A 74 -12.16 4.37 1.05
C SER A 74 -11.30 5.55 0.62
N ILE A 75 -10.68 5.45 -0.57
CA ILE A 75 -9.99 6.60 -1.19
C ILE A 75 -10.96 7.76 -1.49
N ALA A 76 -12.27 7.48 -1.61
CA ALA A 76 -13.28 8.51 -1.79
C ALA A 76 -13.51 9.36 -0.53
N ASN A 77 -13.04 8.91 0.64
CA ASN A 77 -13.11 9.67 1.88
C ASN A 77 -12.04 10.78 1.87
N LYS A 78 -12.43 11.99 1.46
CA LYS A 78 -11.51 13.14 1.41
C LYS A 78 -10.79 13.43 2.75
N LYS A 79 -11.44 13.16 3.89
CA LYS A 79 -10.84 13.38 5.21
C LYS A 79 -9.70 12.40 5.48
N ILE A 80 -9.88 11.11 5.17
CA ILE A 80 -8.82 10.11 5.37
C ILE A 80 -7.64 10.39 4.44
N VAL A 81 -7.90 10.72 3.17
CA VAL A 81 -6.82 11.05 2.22
C VAL A 81 -6.04 12.26 2.72
N LYS A 82 -6.72 13.34 3.15
CA LYS A 82 -6.04 14.51 3.71
C LYS A 82 -5.20 14.15 4.94
N SER A 83 -5.72 13.33 5.85
CA SER A 83 -5.00 12.83 7.02
C SER A 83 -3.75 12.05 6.63
N ILE A 84 -3.84 11.17 5.62
CA ILE A 84 -2.70 10.39 5.12
C ILE A 84 -1.59 11.32 4.64
N PHE A 85 -1.92 12.29 3.78
CA PHE A 85 -0.92 13.22 3.26
C PHE A 85 -0.33 14.13 4.34
N THR A 86 -1.14 14.55 5.32
CA THR A 86 -0.69 15.43 6.41
C THR A 86 0.19 14.70 7.42
N ASN A 87 -0.10 13.44 7.72
CA ASN A 87 0.59 12.71 8.78
C ASN A 87 1.79 11.92 8.26
N TYR A 88 1.67 11.32 7.06
CA TYR A 88 2.67 10.39 6.54
C TYR A 88 3.54 10.97 5.41
N HIS A 89 3.12 12.07 4.77
CA HIS A 89 3.88 12.74 3.71
C HIS A 89 4.41 11.78 2.61
N PRO A 90 3.55 10.99 1.96
CA PRO A 90 3.99 10.06 0.92
C PRO A 90 4.69 10.79 -0.22
N GLN A 91 5.83 10.27 -0.66
CA GLN A 91 6.61 10.81 -1.78
C GLN A 91 6.20 10.16 -3.11
N VAL A 92 5.59 8.98 -3.05
CA VAL A 92 5.12 8.23 -4.22
C VAL A 92 3.70 7.74 -3.96
N VAL A 93 2.85 7.81 -4.98
CA VAL A 93 1.49 7.28 -4.94
C VAL A 93 1.33 6.28 -6.08
N VAL A 94 0.86 5.08 -5.77
CA VAL A 94 0.44 4.09 -6.75
C VAL A 94 -1.06 3.88 -6.61
N ASN A 95 -1.80 4.34 -7.62
CA ASN A 95 -3.25 4.25 -7.62
C ASN A 95 -3.70 2.99 -8.37
N LEU A 96 -4.13 1.96 -7.64
CA LEU A 96 -4.58 0.66 -8.20
C LEU A 96 -6.06 0.37 -7.96
N THR A 97 -6.77 1.27 -7.28
CA THR A 97 -8.22 1.15 -7.12
C THR A 97 -8.93 1.73 -8.33
N ALA A 98 -9.96 1.03 -8.79
CA ALA A 98 -10.94 1.50 -9.78
C ALA A 98 -12.26 1.84 -9.08
#